data_AF-A0A166XFM9-F1
#
_entry.id   AF-A0A166XFM9-F1
#
_cell.length_a   1.000
_cell.length_b   1.000
_cell.length_c   1.000
_cell.angle_alpha   90.00
_cell.angle_beta   90.00
_cell.angle_gamma   90.00
#
_symmetry.space_group_name_H-M   'P 1'
#
loop_
_entity.id
_entity.type
_entity.pdbx_description
1 polymer ?
#
loop_
_entity_poly.entity_id
_entity_poly.type
_entity_poly.pdbx_seq_one_letter_code
_entity_poly.pdbx_strand_id
1 'polypeptide(L)'
;MKLEEYGYGLNDASQAIELDPTYAKAYYRRGTCNLQILKYQQAIADFKKVVKLEPKNDLVKTQLLSTQKLFRRVEFEKAIEVEGEKPATERCEEIIAEGGCDVDKAYAGPQLTLNEGKYSITPEFVRSMIEWFKDGKALPRRYVWEIVLGAYNLFAAEESLVKLELEEGMTCDVIGDVHGQFYDMLHLYSLTGEPSDKHCLLMNGDLVDRGSWSMEVILTAFAFKWLYPQRMFINRGNHEAKDMNRAYGFEGEAKHKHGEQTYKLFAHAFTALPLSTLISATSLPKPSPNDNSILSPDGLKRYFVVHGGLFSKDGVTLEDIRKIPRIGKQPGQEGLMCELLWTDPQEAPGRGPSKRGVGIAFGPDITKAWCTLNGVTGIIRSHEVRQDGYAVEHDGLCTTVFSAPNYVDQAGNRGAFIRIDSAGTQVYTQFDAKPHPPMKPMAYSNNGMQGLLS
;
A
#
# COMPACT_ATOMS: atom_id res chain seq x y z
N MET A 1 -10.82 -2.17 -17.99
CA MET A 1 -10.14 -1.26 -17.05
C MET A 1 -10.59 -1.41 -15.60
N LYS A 2 -11.71 -2.07 -15.28
CA LYS A 2 -12.18 -2.25 -13.90
C LYS A 2 -11.29 -3.11 -13.00
N LEU A 3 -10.47 -4.01 -13.57
CA LEU A 3 -9.63 -4.96 -12.83
C LEU A 3 -8.18 -4.52 -12.68
N GLU A 4 -7.82 -3.31 -13.13
CA GLU A 4 -6.44 -2.77 -13.02
C GLU A 4 -5.36 -3.57 -13.76
N GLU A 5 -5.77 -4.44 -14.68
CA GLU A 5 -4.90 -5.22 -15.55
C GLU A 5 -4.44 -4.39 -16.77
N TYR A 6 -3.76 -3.28 -16.51
CA TYR A 6 -3.34 -2.33 -17.54
C TYR A 6 -2.36 -2.93 -18.56
N GLY A 7 -1.52 -3.88 -18.15
CA GLY A 7 -0.62 -4.64 -19.02
C GLY A 7 -1.35 -5.46 -20.08
N TYR A 8 -2.41 -6.18 -19.69
CA TYR A 8 -3.26 -6.87 -20.66
C TYR A 8 -4.01 -5.89 -21.55
N GLY A 9 -4.53 -4.80 -20.98
CA GLY A 9 -5.14 -3.72 -21.77
C GLY A 9 -4.19 -3.10 -22.80
N LEU A 10 -2.90 -2.99 -22.50
CA LEU A 10 -1.88 -2.54 -23.45
C LEU A 10 -1.65 -3.55 -24.59
N ASN A 11 -1.61 -4.83 -24.27
CA ASN A 11 -1.40 -5.89 -25.25
C ASN A 11 -2.60 -5.97 -26.23
N ASP A 12 -3.82 -6.07 -25.71
CA ASP A 12 -5.05 -6.14 -26.51
C ASP A 12 -5.19 -4.91 -27.41
N ALA A 13 -4.92 -3.72 -26.86
CA ALA A 13 -5.01 -2.49 -27.64
C ALA A 13 -3.91 -2.40 -28.71
N SER A 14 -2.72 -2.96 -28.47
CA SER A 14 -1.65 -3.02 -29.46
C SER A 14 -1.99 -3.99 -30.59
N GLN A 15 -2.50 -5.18 -30.27
CA GLN A 15 -2.99 -6.14 -31.27
C GLN A 15 -4.14 -5.55 -32.10
N ALA A 16 -5.07 -4.85 -31.47
CA ALA A 16 -6.15 -4.16 -32.19
C ALA A 16 -5.64 -3.08 -33.16
N ILE A 17 -4.55 -2.38 -32.81
CA ILE A 17 -3.90 -1.40 -33.69
C ILE A 17 -3.16 -2.08 -34.85
N GLU A 18 -2.55 -3.24 -34.62
CA GLU A 18 -1.91 -4.03 -35.68
C GLU A 18 -2.94 -4.54 -36.70
N LEU A 19 -4.11 -4.96 -36.22
CA LEU A 19 -5.22 -5.41 -37.05
C LEU A 19 -5.90 -4.26 -37.81
N ASP A 20 -6.10 -3.11 -37.15
CA ASP A 20 -6.66 -1.90 -37.76
C ASP A 20 -5.94 -0.62 -37.27
N PRO A 21 -4.98 -0.08 -38.06
CA PRO A 21 -4.24 1.15 -37.73
C PRO A 21 -5.09 2.43 -37.73
N THR A 22 -6.36 2.35 -38.12
CA THR A 22 -7.33 3.46 -38.12
C THR A 22 -8.33 3.37 -36.97
N TYR A 23 -8.29 2.30 -36.17
CA TYR A 23 -9.19 2.11 -35.04
C TYR A 23 -8.86 3.01 -33.86
N ALA A 24 -9.43 4.23 -33.86
CA ALA A 24 -9.17 5.28 -32.88
C ALA A 24 -9.39 4.81 -31.42
N LYS A 25 -10.40 3.97 -31.18
CA LYS A 25 -10.69 3.45 -29.84
C LYS A 25 -9.55 2.61 -29.25
N ALA A 26 -8.80 1.87 -30.06
CA ALA A 26 -7.65 1.11 -29.56
C ALA A 26 -6.52 2.04 -29.11
N TYR A 27 -6.20 3.10 -29.87
CA TYR A 27 -5.26 4.12 -29.41
C TYR A 27 -5.74 4.81 -28.13
N TYR A 28 -7.01 5.15 -28.02
CA TYR A 28 -7.55 5.74 -26.78
C TYR A 28 -7.36 4.79 -25.59
N ARG A 29 -7.71 3.51 -25.74
CA ARG A 29 -7.55 2.49 -24.68
C ARG A 29 -6.08 2.30 -24.29
N ARG A 30 -5.18 2.18 -25.28
CA ARG A 30 -3.73 2.04 -25.02
C ARG A 30 -3.15 3.29 -24.35
N GLY A 31 -3.56 4.47 -24.79
CA GLY A 31 -3.18 5.74 -24.19
C GLY A 31 -3.64 5.86 -22.74
N THR A 32 -4.87 5.43 -22.43
CA THR A 32 -5.36 5.38 -21.06
C THR A 32 -4.57 4.37 -20.21
N CYS A 33 -4.29 3.16 -20.72
CA CYS A 33 -3.51 2.19 -19.96
C CYS A 33 -2.10 2.71 -19.68
N ASN A 34 -1.43 3.30 -20.68
CA ASN A 34 -0.14 3.96 -20.52
C ASN A 34 -0.18 5.08 -19.48
N LEU A 35 -1.28 5.85 -19.42
CA LEU A 35 -1.45 6.90 -18.41
C LEU A 35 -1.55 6.31 -16.99
N GLN A 36 -2.27 5.20 -16.81
CA GLN A 36 -2.41 4.54 -15.50
C GLN A 36 -1.10 3.94 -14.99
N ILE A 37 -0.23 3.50 -15.90
CA ILE A 37 1.12 3.01 -15.57
C ILE A 37 2.20 4.09 -15.70
N LEU A 38 1.80 5.37 -15.70
CA LEU A 38 2.68 6.55 -15.68
C LEU A 38 3.61 6.71 -16.89
N LYS A 39 3.34 5.99 -17.97
CA LYS A 39 4.02 6.10 -19.28
C LYS A 39 3.45 7.27 -20.08
N TYR A 40 3.64 8.48 -19.54
CA TYR A 40 3.00 9.70 -20.04
C TYR A 40 3.33 10.02 -21.50
N GLN A 41 4.57 9.80 -21.93
CA GLN A 41 4.98 10.07 -23.32
C GLN A 41 4.25 9.16 -24.31
N GLN A 42 4.16 7.87 -23.98
CA GLN A 42 3.42 6.87 -24.76
C GLN A 42 1.92 7.21 -24.78
N ALA A 43 1.34 7.59 -23.63
CA ALA A 43 -0.04 8.03 -23.55
C ALA A 43 -0.33 9.26 -24.44
N ILE A 44 0.55 10.27 -24.40
CA ILE A 44 0.46 11.47 -25.24
C ILE A 44 0.52 11.12 -26.73
N ALA A 45 1.41 10.20 -27.12
CA ALA A 45 1.55 9.76 -28.50
C ALA A 45 0.24 9.10 -29.01
N ASP A 46 -0.35 8.22 -28.20
CA ASP A 46 -1.61 7.56 -28.52
C ASP A 46 -2.77 8.58 -28.59
N PHE A 47 -2.92 9.49 -27.62
CA PHE A 47 -3.96 10.51 -27.67
C PHE A 47 -3.82 11.47 -28.86
N LYS A 48 -2.59 11.85 -29.25
CA LYS A 48 -2.35 12.61 -30.48
C LYS A 48 -2.84 11.86 -31.72
N LYS A 49 -2.63 10.54 -31.78
CA LYS A 49 -3.10 9.71 -32.88
C LYS A 49 -4.63 9.65 -32.92
N VAL A 50 -5.30 9.56 -31.77
CA VAL A 50 -6.78 9.65 -31.69
C VAL A 50 -7.27 11.01 -32.21
N VAL A 51 -6.68 12.12 -31.76
CA VAL A 51 -7.08 13.47 -32.24
C VAL A 51 -6.87 13.62 -33.76
N LYS A 52 -5.87 12.94 -34.34
CA LYS A 52 -5.66 12.92 -35.80
C LYS A 52 -6.75 12.12 -36.53
N LEU A 53 -7.21 11.01 -35.95
CA LEU A 53 -8.26 10.15 -36.51
C LEU A 53 -9.67 10.75 -36.29
N GLU A 54 -9.89 11.42 -35.17
CA GLU A 54 -11.16 12.01 -34.75
C GLU A 54 -11.00 13.49 -34.33
N PRO A 55 -10.82 14.43 -35.29
CA PRO A 55 -10.52 15.83 -34.97
C PRO A 55 -11.61 16.59 -34.20
N LYS A 56 -12.84 16.04 -34.14
CA LYS A 56 -13.98 16.62 -33.41
C LYS A 56 -14.18 16.02 -32.01
N ASN A 57 -13.31 15.11 -31.57
CA ASN A 57 -13.42 14.47 -30.26
C ASN A 57 -12.82 15.38 -29.17
N ASP A 58 -13.64 16.28 -28.61
CA ASP A 58 -13.20 17.28 -27.63
C ASP A 58 -12.84 16.67 -26.27
N LEU A 59 -13.42 15.51 -25.93
CA LEU A 59 -13.05 14.74 -24.74
C LEU A 59 -11.57 14.34 -24.80
N VAL A 60 -11.12 13.78 -25.94
CA VAL A 60 -9.74 13.32 -26.09
C VAL A 60 -8.77 14.49 -26.22
N LYS A 61 -9.17 15.62 -26.83
CA LYS A 61 -8.35 16.85 -26.80
C LYS A 61 -8.12 17.34 -25.38
N THR A 62 -9.17 17.35 -24.56
CA THR A 62 -9.08 17.75 -23.15
C THR A 62 -8.17 16.80 -22.39
N GLN A 63 -8.31 15.49 -22.61
CA GLN A 63 -7.43 14.47 -22.02
C GLN A 63 -5.97 14.68 -22.42
N LEU A 64 -5.69 14.89 -23.71
CA LEU A 64 -4.34 15.11 -24.23
C LEU A 64 -3.68 16.33 -23.58
N LEU A 65 -4.39 17.46 -23.49
CA LEU A 65 -3.88 18.68 -22.85
C LEU A 65 -3.61 18.45 -21.36
N SER A 66 -4.52 17.78 -20.66
CA SER A 66 -4.36 17.42 -19.25
C SER A 66 -3.14 16.52 -19.03
N THR A 67 -2.96 15.48 -19.86
CA THR A 67 -1.81 14.58 -19.78
C THR A 67 -0.50 15.29 -20.11
N GLN A 68 -0.49 16.21 -21.09
CA GLN A 68 0.70 17.02 -21.40
C GLN A 68 1.08 17.96 -20.25
N LYS A 69 0.09 18.60 -19.61
CA LYS A 69 0.30 19.45 -18.44
C LYS A 69 0.85 18.63 -17.27
N LEU A 70 0.29 17.45 -17.03
CA LEU A 70 0.77 16.52 -16.01
C LEU A 70 2.22 16.10 -16.28
N PHE A 71 2.53 15.66 -17.51
CA PHE A 71 3.88 15.26 -17.89
C PHE A 71 4.90 16.38 -17.67
N ARG A 72 4.59 17.62 -18.10
CA ARG A 72 5.47 18.77 -17.86
C ARG A 72 5.68 19.06 -16.38
N ARG A 73 4.61 18.93 -15.57
CA ARG A 73 4.70 19.11 -14.11
C ARG A 73 5.59 18.04 -13.48
N VAL A 74 5.41 16.77 -13.85
CA VAL A 74 6.23 15.65 -13.35
C VAL A 74 7.71 15.86 -13.71
N GLU A 75 8.01 16.20 -14.96
CA GLU A 75 9.40 16.43 -15.39
C GLU A 75 10.01 17.68 -14.75
N PHE A 76 9.21 18.73 -14.55
CA PHE A 76 9.66 19.89 -13.80
C PHE A 76 9.98 19.53 -12.35
N GLU A 77 9.08 18.83 -11.66
CA GLU A 77 9.28 18.37 -10.28
C GLU A 77 10.53 17.47 -10.15
N LYS A 78 10.75 16.54 -11.08
CA LYS A 78 11.99 15.75 -11.13
C LYS A 78 13.23 16.61 -11.34
N ALA A 79 13.15 17.64 -12.19
CA ALA A 79 14.26 18.54 -12.47
C ALA A 79 14.59 19.48 -11.30
N ILE A 80 13.61 19.78 -10.43
CA ILE A 80 13.80 20.57 -9.21
C ILE A 80 13.90 19.71 -7.94
N GLU A 81 13.90 18.38 -8.05
CA GLU A 81 14.25 17.50 -6.94
C GLU A 81 15.78 17.65 -6.73
N VAL A 82 16.15 18.71 -6.02
CA VAL A 82 17.54 19.15 -5.86
C VAL A 82 18.25 18.19 -4.91
N GLU A 83 19.42 17.69 -5.33
CA GLU A 83 20.38 17.07 -4.41
C GLU A 83 20.75 18.10 -3.32
N GLY A 84 20.28 17.87 -2.10
CA GLY A 84 20.56 18.72 -0.93
C GLY A 84 19.36 19.42 -0.29
N GLU A 85 18.12 19.25 -0.79
CA GLU A 85 16.93 19.67 -0.03
C GLU A 85 16.80 18.80 1.23
N LYS A 86 16.60 19.44 2.39
CA LYS A 86 16.43 18.71 3.67
C LYS A 86 15.22 17.78 3.58
N PRO A 87 15.28 16.59 4.20
CA PRO A 87 14.13 15.72 4.39
C PRO A 87 12.91 16.48 4.90
N ALA A 88 11.71 16.09 4.44
CA ALA A 88 10.47 16.75 4.86
C ALA A 88 10.24 16.64 6.38
N THR A 89 10.82 15.62 7.03
CA THR A 89 10.84 15.46 8.49
C THR A 89 11.58 16.60 9.16
N GLU A 90 12.84 16.85 8.79
CA GLU A 90 13.64 17.98 9.29
C GLU A 90 12.94 19.32 9.03
N ARG A 91 12.36 19.50 7.84
CA ARG A 91 11.65 20.74 7.53
C ARG A 91 10.43 20.96 8.42
N CYS A 92 9.70 19.90 8.77
CA CYS A 92 8.58 20.01 9.70
C CYS A 92 9.07 20.33 11.11
N GLU A 93 10.15 19.71 11.58
CA GLU A 93 10.77 19.99 12.88
C GLU A 93 11.24 21.45 13.01
N GLU A 94 11.84 22.02 11.95
CA GLU A 94 12.18 23.45 11.90
C GLU A 94 10.95 24.35 12.05
N ILE A 95 9.91 24.10 11.25
CA ILE A 95 8.66 24.87 11.32
C ILE A 95 8.03 24.78 12.71
N ILE A 96 8.11 23.61 13.36
CA ILE A 96 7.65 23.42 14.73
C ILE A 96 8.48 24.25 15.71
N ALA A 97 9.81 24.19 15.62
CA ALA A 97 10.72 24.93 16.50
C ALA A 97 10.55 26.45 16.36
N GLU A 98 10.17 26.92 15.18
CA GLU A 98 9.84 28.32 14.87
C GLU A 98 8.42 28.74 15.31
N GLY A 99 7.62 27.84 15.88
CA GLY A 99 6.22 28.12 16.30
C GLY A 99 5.21 28.17 15.13
N GLY A 100 5.59 27.73 13.92
CA GLY A 100 4.76 27.77 12.72
C GLY A 100 3.66 26.69 12.64
N CYS A 101 3.52 25.87 13.68
CA CYS A 101 2.57 24.77 13.72
C CYS A 101 1.94 24.57 15.11
N ASP A 102 1.72 25.63 15.88
CA ASP A 102 1.10 25.51 17.19
C ASP A 102 -0.37 25.04 17.12
N VAL A 103 -0.83 24.37 18.18
CA VAL A 103 -2.23 23.98 18.33
C VAL A 103 -3.04 25.22 18.70
N ASP A 104 -4.16 25.43 18.02
CA ASP A 104 -5.11 26.49 18.36
C ASP A 104 -5.61 26.30 19.80
N LYS A 105 -5.60 27.36 20.61
CA LYS A 105 -6.10 27.35 21.99
C LYS A 105 -7.59 27.03 22.09
N ALA A 106 -8.36 27.27 21.02
CA ALA A 106 -9.77 26.92 20.94
C ALA A 106 -10.02 25.45 20.57
N TYR A 107 -8.98 24.67 20.26
CA TYR A 107 -9.13 23.28 19.89
C TYR A 107 -9.59 22.42 21.08
N ALA A 108 -10.78 21.84 20.96
CA ALA A 108 -11.45 21.05 21.99
C ALA A 108 -11.48 19.54 21.67
N GLY A 109 -10.75 19.09 20.65
CA GLY A 109 -10.67 17.67 20.29
C GLY A 109 -9.62 16.91 21.09
N PRO A 110 -9.29 15.67 20.68
CA PRO A 110 -8.27 14.83 21.31
C PRO A 110 -6.91 15.51 21.38
N GLN A 111 -6.26 15.48 22.54
CA GLN A 111 -4.98 16.13 22.81
C GLN A 111 -3.88 15.11 23.10
N LEU A 112 -2.75 15.24 22.42
CA LEU A 112 -1.54 14.49 22.77
C LEU A 112 -1.00 14.97 24.12
N THR A 113 -0.44 14.05 24.90
CA THR A 113 0.15 14.38 26.20
C THR A 113 1.51 15.05 25.98
N LEU A 114 1.65 16.29 26.45
CA LEU A 114 2.89 17.06 26.39
C LEU A 114 3.64 16.93 27.72
N ASN A 115 4.80 16.28 27.70
CA ASN A 115 5.68 16.13 28.86
C ASN A 115 7.05 16.72 28.53
N GLU A 116 7.53 17.68 29.33
CA GLU A 116 8.86 18.30 29.16
C GLU A 116 9.13 18.80 27.73
N GLY A 117 8.10 19.35 27.08
CA GLY A 117 8.19 19.87 25.71
C GLY A 117 8.13 18.82 24.61
N LYS A 118 7.96 17.54 24.94
CA LYS A 118 7.82 16.44 23.98
C LYS A 118 6.42 15.83 24.03
N TYR A 119 5.82 15.65 22.86
CA TYR A 119 4.54 14.95 22.76
C TYR A 119 4.73 13.44 22.91
N SER A 120 3.74 12.81 23.53
CA SER A 120 3.63 11.37 23.70
C SER A 120 2.21 10.93 23.38
N ILE A 121 2.10 9.70 22.86
CA ILE A 121 0.83 9.09 22.50
C ILE A 121 0.34 8.17 23.61
N THR A 122 -0.97 8.16 23.85
CA THR A 122 -1.62 7.30 24.85
C THR A 122 -2.81 6.55 24.24
N PRO A 123 -3.23 5.42 24.84
CA PRO A 123 -4.42 4.70 24.39
C PRO A 123 -5.69 5.59 24.40
N GLU A 124 -5.82 6.47 25.39
CA GLU A 124 -6.97 7.40 25.50
C GLU A 124 -6.99 8.39 24.34
N PHE A 125 -5.83 8.91 23.93
CA PHE A 125 -5.73 9.76 22.76
C PHE A 125 -6.16 9.01 21.50
N VAL A 126 -5.66 7.79 21.26
CA VAL A 126 -5.99 7.00 20.07
C VAL A 126 -7.49 6.71 20.00
N ARG A 127 -8.11 6.28 21.10
CA ARG A 127 -9.57 6.05 21.15
C ARG A 127 -10.37 7.32 20.89
N SER A 128 -9.97 8.43 21.51
CA SER A 128 -10.65 9.73 21.30
C SER A 128 -10.46 10.25 19.88
N MET A 129 -9.29 10.02 19.27
CA MET A 129 -8.99 10.34 17.87
C MET A 129 -9.87 9.56 16.91
N ILE A 130 -10.06 8.26 17.14
CA ILE A 130 -10.95 7.43 16.32
C ILE A 130 -12.39 7.95 16.37
N GLU A 131 -12.91 8.28 17.57
CA GLU A 131 -14.25 8.88 17.70
C GLU A 131 -14.34 10.25 17.02
N TRP A 132 -13.29 11.07 17.12
CA TRP A 132 -13.20 12.36 16.43
C TRP A 132 -13.26 12.21 14.90
N PHE A 133 -12.60 11.18 14.35
CA PHE A 133 -12.65 10.86 12.93
C PHE A 133 -14.02 10.32 12.49
N LYS A 134 -14.69 9.52 13.32
CA LYS A 134 -16.07 9.06 13.05
C LYS A 134 -17.07 10.21 12.96
N ASP A 135 -16.82 11.30 13.70
CA ASP A 135 -17.59 12.54 13.60
C ASP A 135 -17.27 13.38 12.34
N GLY A 136 -16.36 12.92 11.48
CA GLY A 136 -15.93 13.62 10.27
C GLY A 136 -15.02 14.83 10.55
N LYS A 137 -14.38 14.88 11.73
CA LYS A 137 -13.54 16.00 12.15
C LYS A 137 -12.06 15.67 11.94
N ALA A 138 -11.25 16.68 11.68
CA ALA A 138 -9.81 16.52 11.46
C ALA A 138 -9.00 16.87 12.72
N LEU A 139 -7.82 16.27 12.88
CA LEU A 139 -6.87 16.67 13.92
C LEU A 139 -6.15 17.99 13.54
N PRO A 140 -5.65 18.75 14.53
CA PRO A 140 -4.74 19.86 14.28
C PRO A 140 -3.49 19.37 13.55
N ARG A 141 -2.98 20.18 12.63
CA ARG A 141 -1.76 19.88 11.85
C ARG A 141 -0.57 19.50 12.75
N ARG A 142 -0.45 20.13 13.92
CA ARG A 142 0.57 19.83 14.93
C ARG A 142 0.56 18.35 15.33
N TYR A 143 -0.60 17.81 15.68
CA TYR A 143 -0.74 16.43 16.14
C TYR A 143 -0.60 15.43 15.00
N VAL A 144 -1.08 15.78 13.81
CA VAL A 144 -0.82 15.00 12.58
C VAL A 144 0.69 14.85 12.38
N TRP A 145 1.46 15.94 12.46
CA TRP A 145 2.91 15.88 12.27
C TRP A 145 3.61 15.09 13.38
N GLU A 146 3.21 15.25 14.64
CA GLU A 146 3.76 14.47 15.76
C GLU A 146 3.54 12.96 15.59
N ILE A 147 2.35 12.54 15.18
CA ILE A 147 2.06 11.12 14.89
C ILE A 147 2.96 10.60 13.78
N VAL A 148 3.10 11.36 12.69
CA VAL A 148 3.90 10.94 11.53
C VAL A 148 5.40 10.92 11.84
N LEU A 149 5.92 11.92 12.56
CA LEU A 149 7.32 11.96 13.00
C LEU A 149 7.62 10.84 14.01
N GLY A 150 6.72 10.61 14.97
CA GLY A 150 6.83 9.54 15.95
C GLY A 150 6.91 8.17 15.30
N ALA A 151 6.02 7.89 14.35
CA ALA A 151 6.02 6.65 13.58
C ALA A 151 7.24 6.54 12.64
N TYR A 152 7.59 7.63 11.93
CA TYR A 152 8.77 7.68 11.05
C TYR A 152 10.05 7.28 11.78
N ASN A 153 10.27 7.81 12.99
CA ASN A 153 11.48 7.48 13.77
C ASN A 153 11.56 5.99 14.10
N LEU A 154 10.42 5.33 14.33
CA LEU A 154 10.36 3.88 14.54
C LEU A 154 10.66 3.13 13.25
N PHE A 155 10.02 3.49 12.14
CA PHE A 155 10.25 2.85 10.85
C PHE A 155 11.70 3.03 10.36
N ALA A 156 12.30 4.20 10.56
CA ALA A 156 13.67 4.48 10.16
C ALA A 156 14.69 3.64 10.94
N ALA A 157 14.35 3.18 12.14
CA ALA A 157 15.16 2.27 12.94
C ALA A 157 14.96 0.79 12.56
N GLU A 158 13.92 0.46 11.79
CA GLU A 158 13.64 -0.90 11.34
C GLU A 158 14.40 -1.26 10.06
N GLU A 159 14.75 -2.55 9.93
CA GLU A 159 15.32 -3.08 8.69
C GLU A 159 14.27 -3.18 7.59
N SER A 160 14.71 -3.33 6.33
CA SER A 160 13.78 -3.48 5.19
C SER A 160 13.02 -4.81 5.22
N LEU A 161 13.56 -5.80 5.93
CA LEU A 161 12.91 -7.04 6.31
C LEU A 161 12.79 -7.06 7.84
N VAL A 162 11.60 -6.81 8.37
CA VAL A 162 11.36 -6.90 9.82
C VAL A 162 11.23 -8.37 10.22
N LYS A 163 11.76 -8.74 11.39
CA LYS A 163 11.56 -10.07 11.98
C LYS A 163 10.56 -9.97 13.11
N LEU A 164 9.56 -10.85 13.09
CA LEU A 164 8.57 -11.01 14.15
C LEU A 164 8.60 -12.45 14.65
N GLU A 165 9.01 -12.65 15.89
CA GLU A 165 8.96 -13.95 16.55
C GLU A 165 7.69 -14.06 17.39
N LEU A 166 6.91 -15.12 17.18
CA LEU A 166 5.67 -15.37 17.91
C LEU A 166 5.95 -16.34 19.05
N GLU A 167 6.27 -15.80 20.23
CA GLU A 167 6.46 -16.58 21.45
C GLU A 167 5.18 -17.33 21.86
N GLU A 168 5.31 -18.29 22.78
CA GLU A 168 4.18 -19.09 23.25
C GLU A 168 2.99 -18.21 23.73
N GLY A 169 1.82 -18.51 23.18
CA GLY A 169 0.57 -17.80 23.43
C GLY A 169 0.43 -16.48 22.66
N MET A 170 1.43 -16.06 21.88
CA MET A 170 1.30 -14.91 21.00
C MET A 170 0.54 -15.24 19.72
N THR A 171 -0.13 -14.23 19.18
CA THR A 171 -0.77 -14.27 17.86
C THR A 171 -0.43 -13.02 17.06
N CYS A 172 -0.49 -13.12 15.73
CA CYS A 172 -0.40 -11.97 14.84
C CYS A 172 -1.52 -12.03 13.80
N ASP A 173 -2.31 -10.96 13.66
CA ASP A 173 -3.23 -10.81 12.54
C ASP A 173 -2.55 -10.08 11.38
N VAL A 174 -2.46 -10.75 10.24
CA VAL A 174 -2.00 -10.19 8.97
C VAL A 174 -3.20 -9.62 8.22
N ILE A 175 -3.17 -8.32 8.01
CA ILE A 175 -4.19 -7.49 7.40
C ILE A 175 -3.68 -7.08 6.01
N GLY A 176 -4.46 -7.32 4.97
CA GLY A 176 -4.15 -6.88 3.61
C GLY A 176 -4.48 -5.41 3.37
N ASP A 177 -4.75 -5.08 2.10
CA ASP A 177 -5.05 -3.72 1.66
C ASP A 177 -6.31 -3.18 2.35
N VAL A 178 -6.31 -1.89 2.69
CA VAL A 178 -7.43 -1.18 3.33
C VAL A 178 -7.92 0.00 2.48
N HIS A 179 -7.02 0.64 1.72
CA HIS A 179 -7.35 1.67 0.73
C HIS A 179 -8.30 2.77 1.24
N GLY A 180 -7.98 3.39 2.38
CA GLY A 180 -8.76 4.52 2.89
C GLY A 180 -10.21 4.18 3.27
N GLN A 181 -10.56 2.91 3.45
CA GLN A 181 -11.86 2.46 3.96
C GLN A 181 -11.89 2.46 5.50
N PHE A 182 -11.88 3.67 6.08
CA PHE A 182 -11.76 3.87 7.53
C PHE A 182 -12.80 3.08 8.36
N TYR A 183 -14.07 3.09 7.93
CA TYR A 183 -15.16 2.45 8.68
C TYR A 183 -15.05 0.92 8.66
N ASP A 184 -14.57 0.35 7.55
CA ASP A 184 -14.27 -1.08 7.46
C ASP A 184 -13.05 -1.46 8.30
N MET A 185 -12.02 -0.61 8.33
CA MET A 185 -10.87 -0.79 9.22
C MET A 185 -11.27 -0.81 10.69
N LEU A 186 -12.20 0.05 11.12
CA LEU A 186 -12.72 0.02 12.50
C LEU A 186 -13.48 -1.28 12.79
N HIS A 187 -14.25 -1.78 11.84
CA HIS A 187 -14.88 -3.08 11.98
C HIS A 187 -13.85 -4.21 12.05
N LEU A 188 -12.84 -4.19 11.18
CA LEU A 188 -11.73 -5.13 11.22
C LEU A 188 -11.08 -5.13 12.60
N TYR A 189 -10.75 -3.96 13.16
CA TYR A 189 -10.17 -3.87 14.51
C TYR A 189 -11.09 -4.39 15.62
N SER A 190 -12.41 -4.30 15.44
CA SER A 190 -13.37 -4.93 16.37
C SER A 190 -13.34 -6.46 16.32
N LEU A 191 -12.84 -7.06 15.22
CA LEU A 191 -12.71 -8.52 15.05
C LEU A 191 -11.33 -9.03 15.46
N THR A 192 -10.26 -8.28 15.14
CA THR A 192 -8.89 -8.65 15.53
C THR A 192 -8.66 -8.41 17.02
N GLY A 193 -9.14 -7.28 17.53
CA GLY A 193 -8.72 -6.69 18.80
C GLY A 193 -7.58 -5.68 18.61
N GLU A 194 -7.29 -4.94 19.69
CA GLU A 194 -6.14 -4.01 19.75
C GLU A 194 -4.81 -4.78 19.95
N PRO A 195 -3.66 -4.25 19.50
CA PRO A 195 -2.37 -4.80 19.88
C PRO A 195 -2.21 -4.90 21.40
N SER A 196 -1.58 -5.97 21.88
CA SER A 196 -1.30 -6.21 23.30
C SER A 196 -0.01 -6.98 23.47
N ASP A 197 0.39 -7.27 24.71
CA ASP A 197 1.60 -8.05 24.99
C ASP A 197 1.63 -9.41 24.28
N LYS A 198 0.44 -9.99 24.01
CA LYS A 198 0.25 -11.30 23.36
C LYS A 198 -0.41 -11.24 21.98
N HIS A 199 -0.64 -10.05 21.44
CA HIS A 199 -1.31 -9.90 20.15
C HIS A 199 -0.65 -8.81 19.32
N CYS A 200 -0.21 -9.18 18.12
CA CYS A 200 0.37 -8.29 17.13
C CYS A 200 -0.62 -8.05 15.98
N LEU A 201 -0.51 -6.89 15.35
CA LEU A 201 -1.15 -6.59 14.06
C LEU A 201 -0.07 -6.28 13.04
N LEU A 202 -0.22 -6.82 11.83
CA LEU A 202 0.63 -6.52 10.69
C LEU A 202 -0.25 -6.05 9.52
N MET A 203 -0.14 -4.77 9.16
CA MET A 203 -0.79 -4.23 7.97
C MET A 203 0.15 -4.32 6.76
N ASN A 204 -0.26 -5.02 5.72
CA ASN A 204 0.57 -5.41 4.59
C ASN A 204 0.44 -4.46 3.39
N GLY A 205 0.66 -3.16 3.63
CA GLY A 205 0.65 -2.12 2.61
C GLY A 205 -0.74 -1.69 2.13
N ASP A 206 -0.75 -0.67 1.27
CA ASP A 206 -1.95 -0.15 0.59
C ASP A 206 -3.05 0.29 1.57
N LEU A 207 -2.63 1.17 2.48
CA LEU A 207 -3.48 1.77 3.50
C LEU A 207 -4.24 2.99 2.99
N VAL A 208 -3.67 3.65 1.98
CA VAL A 208 -4.17 4.90 1.41
C VAL A 208 -4.63 4.73 -0.04
N ASP A 209 -5.09 5.84 -0.62
CA ASP A 209 -5.65 5.97 -1.96
C ASP A 209 -6.99 5.24 -2.13
N ARG A 210 -7.70 5.59 -3.21
CA ARG A 210 -9.00 5.03 -3.63
C ARG A 210 -10.14 5.39 -2.70
N GLY A 211 -10.14 4.90 -1.46
CA GLY A 211 -11.10 5.35 -0.44
C GLY A 211 -10.84 6.80 -0.03
N SER A 212 -11.88 7.46 0.45
CA SER A 212 -11.84 8.91 0.74
C SER A 212 -11.63 9.25 2.22
N TRP A 213 -11.16 8.27 3.01
CA TRP A 213 -10.75 8.43 4.40
C TRP A 213 -9.33 7.91 4.62
N SER A 214 -8.45 8.16 3.64
CA SER A 214 -7.07 7.68 3.68
C SER A 214 -6.28 8.35 4.80
N MET A 215 -6.56 9.62 5.12
CA MET A 215 -5.93 10.33 6.25
C MET A 215 -6.30 9.71 7.59
N GLU A 216 -7.57 9.35 7.80
CA GLU A 216 -8.04 8.72 9.03
C GLU A 216 -7.45 7.31 9.20
N VAL A 217 -7.38 6.52 8.12
CA VAL A 217 -6.73 5.20 8.12
C VAL A 217 -5.25 5.30 8.48
N ILE A 218 -4.47 6.10 7.75
CA ILE A 218 -3.02 6.14 7.93
C ILE A 218 -2.63 6.75 9.28
N LEU A 219 -3.37 7.77 9.76
CA LEU A 219 -3.13 8.35 11.08
C LEU A 219 -3.44 7.36 12.19
N THR A 220 -4.51 6.58 12.05
CA THR A 220 -4.83 5.53 13.02
C THR A 220 -3.75 4.45 13.04
N ALA A 221 -3.31 3.97 11.87
CA ALA A 221 -2.25 2.97 11.77
C ALA A 221 -0.92 3.47 12.37
N PHE A 222 -0.51 4.71 12.06
CA PHE A 222 0.72 5.31 12.58
C PHE A 222 0.62 5.62 14.07
N ALA A 223 -0.56 6.00 14.57
CA ALA A 223 -0.81 6.17 15.98
C ALA A 223 -0.67 4.85 16.74
N PHE A 224 -1.24 3.74 16.24
CA PHE A 224 -1.03 2.41 16.81
C PHE A 224 0.45 1.99 16.72
N LYS A 225 1.16 2.31 15.64
CA LYS A 225 2.61 2.06 15.55
C LYS A 225 3.39 2.80 16.63
N TRP A 226 3.09 4.08 16.82
CA TRP A 226 3.77 4.89 17.81
C TRP A 226 3.46 4.44 19.24
N LEU A 227 2.22 4.00 19.47
CA LEU A 227 1.76 3.49 20.78
C LEU A 227 2.30 2.08 21.09
N TYR A 228 2.37 1.20 20.09
CA TYR A 228 2.77 -0.20 20.23
C TYR A 228 3.91 -0.59 19.28
N PRO A 229 5.12 -0.02 19.44
CA PRO A 229 6.21 -0.17 18.47
C PRO A 229 6.64 -1.62 18.19
N GLN A 230 6.49 -2.53 19.17
CA GLN A 230 6.83 -3.95 19.04
C GLN A 230 5.63 -4.87 18.80
N ARG A 231 4.43 -4.32 18.59
CA ARG A 231 3.19 -5.10 18.36
C ARG A 231 2.38 -4.64 17.15
N MET A 232 2.62 -3.43 16.66
CA MET A 232 2.04 -2.93 15.42
C MET A 232 3.13 -2.86 14.34
N PHE A 233 2.92 -3.59 13.26
CA PHE A 233 3.83 -3.68 12.13
C PHE A 233 3.14 -3.19 10.87
N ILE A 234 3.87 -2.49 10.00
CA ILE A 234 3.33 -1.95 8.76
C ILE A 234 4.37 -2.17 7.68
N ASN A 235 4.02 -2.96 6.66
CA ASN A 235 4.79 -3.05 5.43
C ASN A 235 4.35 -1.95 4.46
N ARG A 236 5.24 -1.56 3.57
CA ARG A 236 4.96 -0.66 2.45
C ARG A 236 4.20 -1.42 1.35
N GLY A 237 3.15 -0.81 0.81
CA GLY A 237 2.50 -1.22 -0.43
C GLY A 237 2.92 -0.35 -1.61
N ASN A 238 2.40 -0.64 -2.81
CA ASN A 238 2.70 0.19 -3.97
C ASN A 238 2.00 1.56 -3.88
N HIS A 239 0.88 1.65 -3.16
CA HIS A 239 0.17 2.91 -2.93
C HIS A 239 0.84 3.84 -1.91
N GLU A 240 1.80 3.38 -1.11
CA GLU A 240 2.68 4.26 -0.31
C GLU A 240 3.84 4.83 -1.16
N ALA A 241 3.52 5.36 -2.35
CA ALA A 241 4.45 5.97 -3.30
C ALA A 241 3.90 7.26 -3.92
N LYS A 242 4.78 8.24 -4.17
CA LYS A 242 4.41 9.60 -4.65
C LYS A 242 3.51 9.55 -5.89
N ASP A 243 3.87 8.71 -6.86
CA ASP A 243 3.16 8.66 -8.13
C ASP A 243 1.75 8.05 -7.98
N MET A 244 1.59 7.08 -7.09
CA MET A 244 0.27 6.51 -6.79
C MET A 244 -0.60 7.52 -6.06
N ASN A 245 -0.07 8.19 -5.02
CA ASN A 245 -0.83 9.15 -4.24
C ASN A 245 -1.36 10.33 -5.06
N ARG A 246 -0.57 10.78 -6.04
CA ARG A 246 -0.96 11.81 -7.00
C ARG A 246 -2.14 11.43 -7.86
N ALA A 247 -2.14 10.17 -8.28
CA ALA A 247 -3.11 9.60 -9.20
C ALA A 247 -4.40 9.21 -8.46
N TYR A 248 -4.28 8.59 -7.28
CA TYR A 248 -5.34 7.84 -6.64
C TYR A 248 -5.92 8.47 -5.36
N GLY A 249 -5.53 9.71 -5.04
CA GLY A 249 -6.31 10.59 -4.17
C GLY A 249 -5.64 11.02 -2.88
N PHE A 250 -4.68 10.26 -2.34
CA PHE A 250 -4.07 10.59 -1.06
C PHE A 250 -3.32 11.92 -1.08
N GLU A 251 -2.62 12.25 -2.18
CA GLU A 251 -1.97 13.57 -2.32
C GLU A 251 -3.01 14.69 -2.21
N GLY A 252 -4.16 14.53 -2.87
CA GLY A 252 -5.25 15.51 -2.84
C GLY A 252 -5.89 15.61 -1.46
N GLU A 253 -6.14 14.47 -0.81
CA GLU A 253 -6.77 14.41 0.51
C GLU A 253 -5.89 15.06 1.58
N ALA A 254 -4.62 14.68 1.65
CA ALA A 254 -3.66 15.23 2.62
C ALA A 254 -3.48 16.75 2.45
N LYS A 255 -3.41 17.22 1.20
CA LYS A 255 -3.32 18.66 0.88
C LYS A 255 -4.58 19.41 1.27
N HIS A 256 -5.75 18.83 0.99
CA HIS A 256 -7.03 19.44 1.33
C HIS A 256 -7.22 19.56 2.85
N LYS A 257 -6.93 18.49 3.60
CA LYS A 257 -7.16 18.45 5.05
C LYS A 257 -6.07 19.18 5.85
N HIS A 258 -4.81 19.11 5.43
CA HIS A 258 -3.68 19.59 6.25
C HIS A 258 -2.56 20.32 5.49
N GLY A 259 -2.71 20.57 4.18
CA GLY A 259 -1.80 21.36 3.37
C GLY A 259 -0.59 20.60 2.78
N GLU A 260 0.12 21.28 1.88
CA GLU A 260 1.22 20.74 1.07
C GLU A 260 2.33 20.08 1.90
N GLN A 261 2.77 20.77 2.97
CA GLN A 261 3.87 20.29 3.79
C GLN A 261 3.54 18.96 4.50
N THR A 262 2.27 18.76 4.85
CA THR A 262 1.81 17.50 5.44
C THR A 262 1.92 16.34 4.46
N TYR A 263 1.53 16.54 3.20
CA TYR A 263 1.74 15.53 2.17
C TYR A 263 3.22 15.21 1.96
N LYS A 264 4.08 16.25 1.89
CA LYS A 264 5.54 16.04 1.77
C LYS A 264 6.09 15.21 2.93
N LEU A 265 5.61 15.45 4.15
CA LEU A 265 5.98 14.66 5.33
C LEU A 265 5.57 13.19 5.18
N PHE A 266 4.32 12.90 4.80
CA PHE A 266 3.87 11.52 4.54
C PHE A 266 4.66 10.85 3.42
N ALA A 267 4.84 11.52 2.29
CA ALA A 267 5.56 10.99 1.15
C ALA A 267 7.01 10.61 1.50
N HIS A 268 7.64 11.36 2.42
CA HIS A 268 8.94 10.99 2.97
C HIS A 268 8.82 9.84 3.99
N ALA A 269 7.86 9.90 4.92
CA ALA A 269 7.67 8.86 5.93
C ALA A 269 7.39 7.47 5.32
N PHE A 270 6.61 7.42 4.23
CA PHE A 270 6.35 6.21 3.45
C PHE A 270 7.62 5.56 2.89
N THR A 271 8.69 6.32 2.66
CA THR A 271 9.97 5.74 2.23
C THR A 271 10.67 4.94 3.32
N ALA A 272 10.35 5.20 4.60
CA ALA A 272 10.91 4.47 5.72
C ALA A 272 10.13 3.20 6.08
N LEU A 273 8.91 3.00 5.57
CA LEU A 273 8.13 1.79 5.83
C LEU A 273 8.91 0.53 5.41
N PRO A 274 9.04 -0.49 6.27
CA PRO A 274 9.60 -1.80 5.90
C PRO A 274 8.98 -2.37 4.62
N LEU A 275 9.75 -3.14 3.85
CA LEU A 275 9.25 -3.72 2.59
C LEU A 275 8.58 -5.08 2.80
N SER A 276 8.90 -5.75 3.90
CA SER A 276 8.36 -7.07 4.24
C SER A 276 8.59 -7.39 5.71
N THR A 277 7.84 -8.38 6.20
CA THR A 277 7.97 -8.92 7.55
C THR A 277 8.11 -10.44 7.48
N LEU A 278 9.08 -11.02 8.17
CA LEU A 278 9.24 -12.46 8.35
C LEU A 278 8.66 -12.85 9.72
N ILE A 279 7.49 -13.48 9.72
CA ILE A 279 6.85 -14.00 10.93
C ILE A 279 7.40 -15.40 11.17
N SER A 280 8.01 -15.63 12.33
CA SER A 280 8.59 -16.92 12.71
C SER A 280 7.87 -17.47 13.95
N ALA A 281 7.38 -18.71 13.85
CA ALA A 281 6.89 -19.45 15.00
C ALA A 281 8.06 -19.79 15.93
N THR A 282 7.80 -19.86 17.25
CA THR A 282 8.79 -20.36 18.22
C THR A 282 8.42 -21.73 18.79
N SER A 283 7.21 -22.23 18.49
CA SER A 283 6.75 -23.57 18.87
C SER A 283 6.80 -24.49 17.65
N LEU A 284 7.14 -25.77 17.88
CA LEU A 284 7.12 -26.78 16.84
C LEU A 284 5.70 -26.93 16.26
N PRO A 285 5.56 -27.15 14.95
CA PRO A 285 4.27 -27.42 14.34
C PRO A 285 3.64 -28.67 14.95
N LYS A 286 2.31 -28.68 15.06
CA LYS A 286 1.58 -29.85 15.55
C LYS A 286 1.82 -31.03 14.59
N PRO A 287 2.17 -32.24 15.10
CA PRO A 287 2.40 -33.39 14.24
C PRO A 287 1.20 -33.67 13.35
N SER A 288 1.42 -33.74 12.04
CA SER A 288 0.42 -34.17 11.08
C SER A 288 1.08 -35.12 10.09
N PRO A 289 0.50 -36.32 9.85
CA PRO A 289 1.10 -37.35 8.99
C PRO A 289 1.27 -36.92 7.52
N ASN A 290 0.66 -35.80 7.12
CA ASN A 290 0.74 -35.24 5.77
C ASN A 290 1.37 -33.82 5.75
N ASP A 291 2.06 -33.39 6.82
CA ASP A 291 2.70 -32.07 6.83
C ASP A 291 4.03 -32.09 6.06
N ASN A 292 3.97 -31.68 4.79
CA ASN A 292 5.13 -31.47 3.92
C ASN A 292 5.57 -30.00 3.90
N SER A 293 5.28 -29.24 4.97
CA SER A 293 5.70 -27.84 5.08
C SER A 293 7.20 -27.68 4.90
N ILE A 294 7.59 -26.65 4.15
CA ILE A 294 8.96 -26.16 4.17
C ILE A 294 9.18 -25.48 5.53
N LEU A 295 10.19 -25.92 6.27
CA LEU A 295 10.50 -25.41 7.59
C LEU A 295 11.80 -24.60 7.55
N SER A 296 11.98 -23.75 8.55
CA SER A 296 13.28 -23.13 8.82
C SER A 296 14.32 -24.20 9.14
N PRO A 297 15.63 -23.86 9.14
CA PRO A 297 16.68 -24.77 9.60
C PRO A 297 16.46 -25.32 11.02
N ASP A 298 15.75 -24.57 11.86
CA ASP A 298 15.41 -24.93 13.24
C ASP A 298 14.13 -25.80 13.34
N GLY A 299 13.54 -26.19 12.21
CA GLY A 299 12.32 -27.00 12.17
C GLY A 299 11.04 -26.23 12.49
N LEU A 300 11.05 -24.91 12.38
CA LEU A 300 9.93 -24.03 12.74
C LEU A 300 9.24 -23.48 11.48
N LYS A 301 7.93 -23.23 11.58
CA LYS A 301 7.19 -22.54 10.52
C LYS A 301 7.57 -21.06 10.49
N ARG A 302 7.72 -20.50 9.30
CA ARG A 302 7.87 -19.06 9.11
C ARG A 302 7.22 -18.59 7.82
N TYR A 303 6.65 -17.40 7.85
CA TYR A 303 5.90 -16.80 6.75
C TYR A 303 6.53 -15.49 6.33
N PHE A 304 6.80 -15.37 5.03
CA PHE A 304 7.28 -14.14 4.43
C PHE A 304 6.07 -13.30 3.99
N VAL A 305 5.85 -12.19 4.69
CA VAL A 305 4.73 -11.29 4.43
C VAL A 305 5.22 -10.08 3.64
N VAL A 306 4.67 -9.88 2.45
CA VAL A 306 5.07 -8.85 1.48
C VAL A 306 3.84 -8.34 0.75
N HIS A 307 3.76 -7.06 0.37
CA HIS A 307 2.57 -6.55 -0.33
C HIS A 307 2.40 -7.17 -1.73
N GLY A 308 3.40 -6.98 -2.59
CA GLY A 308 3.52 -7.52 -3.94
C GLY A 308 3.80 -9.02 -3.93
N GLY A 309 5.03 -9.43 -4.24
CA GLY A 309 5.35 -10.85 -4.33
C GLY A 309 6.82 -11.11 -4.55
N LEU A 310 7.11 -12.10 -5.40
CA LEU A 310 8.45 -12.63 -5.63
C LEU A 310 9.14 -11.99 -6.85
N PHE A 311 10.34 -12.49 -7.16
CA PHE A 311 11.33 -11.76 -7.92
C PHE A 311 11.47 -12.23 -9.36
N SER A 312 11.93 -11.33 -10.23
CA SER A 312 12.23 -11.62 -11.65
C SER A 312 13.44 -12.54 -11.84
N LYS A 313 14.29 -12.67 -10.82
CA LYS A 313 15.48 -13.54 -10.82
C LYS A 313 15.41 -14.57 -9.71
N ASP A 314 16.03 -15.72 -9.96
CA ASP A 314 16.22 -16.75 -8.95
C ASP A 314 17.34 -16.38 -7.97
N GLY A 315 17.42 -17.09 -6.84
CA GLY A 315 18.51 -16.95 -5.89
C GLY A 315 18.42 -15.73 -4.96
N VAL A 316 17.35 -14.92 -5.03
CA VAL A 316 17.14 -13.82 -4.09
C VAL A 316 16.94 -14.38 -2.68
N THR A 317 17.73 -13.88 -1.73
CA THR A 317 17.72 -14.32 -0.33
C THR A 317 17.00 -13.32 0.57
N LEU A 318 16.60 -13.76 1.76
CA LEU A 318 16.12 -12.88 2.84
C LEU A 318 17.13 -11.76 3.17
N GLU A 319 18.43 -12.06 3.04
CA GLU A 319 19.51 -11.10 3.29
C GLU A 319 19.59 -10.01 2.22
N ASP A 320 19.32 -10.34 0.95
CA ASP A 320 19.23 -9.36 -0.13
C ASP A 320 18.09 -8.37 0.13
N ILE A 321 16.96 -8.86 0.64
CA ILE A 321 15.78 -8.05 0.98
C ILE A 321 16.08 -7.12 2.17
N ARG A 322 16.68 -7.68 3.24
CA ARG A 322 17.06 -6.92 4.46
C ARG A 322 17.95 -5.72 4.13
N LYS A 323 18.84 -5.86 3.16
CA LYS A 323 19.83 -4.85 2.73
C LYS A 323 19.29 -3.78 1.77
N ILE A 324 18.04 -3.88 1.29
CA ILE A 324 17.51 -2.89 0.34
C ILE A 324 17.48 -1.50 0.99
N PRO A 325 18.18 -0.49 0.45
CA PRO A 325 18.16 0.86 1.00
C PRO A 325 16.87 1.58 0.60
N ARG A 326 15.89 1.62 1.51
CA ARG A 326 14.55 2.16 1.21
C ARG A 326 14.33 3.63 1.59
N ILE A 327 14.97 4.10 2.67
CA ILE A 327 14.72 5.45 3.23
C ILE A 327 15.10 6.52 2.19
N GLY A 328 14.20 7.46 1.98
CA GLY A 328 14.30 8.51 0.95
C GLY A 328 14.07 8.03 -0.48
N LYS A 329 13.86 6.73 -0.74
CA LYS A 329 13.75 6.17 -2.09
C LYS A 329 12.31 5.79 -2.47
N GLN A 330 11.96 6.15 -3.71
CA GLN A 330 10.77 5.64 -4.37
C GLN A 330 11.09 4.29 -5.05
N PRO A 331 10.13 3.37 -5.19
CA PRO A 331 10.39 2.01 -5.67
C PRO A 331 10.89 1.91 -7.12
N GLY A 332 10.68 2.95 -7.93
CA GLY A 332 11.06 2.93 -9.35
C GLY A 332 10.20 1.97 -10.17
N GLN A 333 10.74 1.52 -11.30
CA GLN A 333 10.05 0.64 -12.27
C GLN A 333 10.70 -0.74 -12.39
N GLU A 334 11.80 -0.99 -11.70
CA GLU A 334 12.57 -2.23 -11.74
C GLU A 334 13.31 -2.48 -10.42
N GLY A 335 13.87 -3.68 -10.27
CA GLY A 335 14.66 -4.09 -9.10
C GLY A 335 13.81 -4.61 -7.95
N LEU A 336 14.49 -5.13 -6.92
CA LEU A 336 13.85 -5.87 -5.83
C LEU A 336 12.78 -5.05 -5.09
N MET A 337 13.03 -3.76 -4.85
CA MET A 337 12.06 -2.89 -4.18
C MET A 337 10.79 -2.72 -5.01
N CYS A 338 10.89 -2.61 -6.34
CA CYS A 338 9.73 -2.56 -7.22
C CYS A 338 8.99 -3.91 -7.19
N GLU A 339 9.72 -5.01 -7.31
CA GLU A 339 9.14 -6.36 -7.40
C GLU A 339 8.39 -6.78 -6.12
N LEU A 340 8.92 -6.42 -4.94
CA LEU A 340 8.26 -6.62 -3.65
C LEU A 340 6.92 -5.89 -3.55
N LEU A 341 6.67 -4.86 -4.35
CA LEU A 341 5.46 -4.05 -4.26
C LEU A 341 4.48 -4.31 -5.42
N TRP A 342 4.92 -4.87 -6.55
CA TRP A 342 4.16 -4.84 -7.81
C TRP A 342 3.92 -6.21 -8.48
N THR A 343 4.54 -7.28 -8.01
CA THR A 343 4.45 -8.59 -8.67
C THR A 343 3.21 -9.35 -8.21
N ASP A 344 2.72 -10.24 -9.07
CA ASP A 344 1.53 -11.07 -8.81
C ASP A 344 1.81 -12.55 -9.07
N PRO A 345 1.15 -13.48 -8.35
CA PRO A 345 1.18 -14.89 -8.69
C PRO A 345 0.47 -15.18 -10.03
N GLN A 346 0.85 -16.28 -10.69
CA GLN A 346 0.14 -16.84 -11.85
C GLN A 346 -0.02 -18.36 -11.73
N GLU A 347 -1.09 -18.91 -12.28
CA GLU A 347 -1.35 -20.36 -12.22
C GLU A 347 -0.28 -21.19 -12.95
N ALA A 348 0.19 -20.71 -14.10
CA ALA A 348 1.16 -21.43 -14.92
C ALA A 348 2.58 -21.39 -14.33
N PRO A 349 3.38 -22.46 -14.45
CA PRO A 349 4.80 -22.42 -14.08
C PRO A 349 5.60 -21.37 -14.84
N GLY A 350 6.71 -20.94 -14.25
CA GLY A 350 7.65 -19.98 -14.80
C GLY A 350 7.32 -18.53 -14.43
N ARG A 351 7.76 -17.60 -15.27
CA ARG A 351 7.49 -16.16 -15.13
C ARG A 351 6.78 -15.65 -16.38
N GLY A 352 5.88 -14.70 -16.17
CA GLY A 352 5.10 -14.07 -17.24
C GLY A 352 5.15 -12.55 -17.17
N PRO A 353 4.69 -11.87 -18.23
CA PRO A 353 4.51 -10.43 -18.19
C PRO A 353 3.48 -10.07 -17.12
N SER A 354 3.75 -9.00 -16.35
CA SER A 354 2.78 -8.49 -15.38
C SER A 354 1.52 -8.00 -16.10
N LYS A 355 0.36 -8.44 -15.60
CA LYS A 355 -0.93 -7.92 -16.02
C LYS A 355 -1.11 -6.44 -15.68
N ARG A 356 -0.29 -5.87 -14.80
CA ARG A 356 -0.30 -4.45 -14.41
C ARG A 356 0.59 -3.58 -15.29
N GLY A 357 1.47 -4.17 -16.09
CA GLY A 357 2.44 -3.44 -16.92
C GLY A 357 3.69 -2.94 -16.19
N VAL A 358 3.83 -3.28 -14.90
CA VAL A 358 5.01 -3.06 -14.04
C VAL A 358 5.21 -4.33 -13.20
N GLY A 359 6.46 -4.74 -12.96
CA GLY A 359 6.79 -6.01 -12.32
C GLY A 359 6.64 -7.21 -13.26
N ILE A 360 6.42 -8.38 -12.68
CA ILE A 360 6.25 -9.67 -13.37
C ILE A 360 5.13 -10.50 -12.73
N ALA A 361 4.68 -11.51 -13.45
CA ALA A 361 3.90 -12.61 -12.88
C ALA A 361 4.83 -13.79 -12.56
N PHE A 362 4.61 -14.50 -11.45
CA PHE A 362 5.44 -15.64 -11.02
C PHE A 362 4.62 -16.90 -10.68
N GLY A 363 5.09 -18.06 -11.13
CA GLY A 363 4.38 -19.33 -11.00
C GLY A 363 4.64 -20.11 -9.70
N PRO A 364 4.00 -21.28 -9.56
CA PRO A 364 4.14 -22.16 -8.39
C PRO A 364 5.56 -22.71 -8.22
N ASP A 365 6.27 -23.00 -9.32
CA ASP A 365 7.67 -23.44 -9.32
C ASP A 365 8.61 -22.38 -8.75
N ILE A 366 8.42 -21.11 -9.12
CA ILE A 366 9.19 -19.98 -8.59
C ILE A 366 8.96 -19.82 -7.09
N THR A 367 7.70 -19.92 -6.67
CA THR A 367 7.32 -19.82 -5.25
C THR A 367 7.96 -20.94 -4.43
N LYS A 368 7.85 -22.18 -4.91
CA LYS A 368 8.44 -23.35 -4.25
C LYS A 368 9.96 -23.26 -4.17
N ALA A 369 10.63 -22.87 -5.26
CA ALA A 369 12.08 -22.72 -5.29
C ALA A 369 12.56 -21.67 -4.29
N TRP A 370 11.89 -20.51 -4.23
CA TRP A 370 12.24 -19.44 -3.32
C TRP A 370 11.99 -19.80 -1.85
N CYS A 371 10.83 -20.40 -1.55
CA CYS A 371 10.49 -20.90 -0.23
C CYS A 371 11.50 -21.94 0.25
N THR A 372 11.89 -22.88 -0.62
CA THR A 372 12.88 -23.92 -0.30
C THR A 372 14.26 -23.30 -0.02
N LEU A 373 14.74 -22.42 -0.92
CA LEU A 373 16.03 -21.74 -0.77
C LEU A 373 16.12 -20.99 0.57
N ASN A 374 15.04 -20.30 0.93
CA ASN A 374 15.00 -19.44 2.11
C ASN A 374 14.39 -20.14 3.32
N GLY A 375 14.11 -21.45 3.29
CA GLY A 375 13.44 -22.20 4.37
C GLY A 375 12.15 -21.54 4.89
N VAL A 376 11.36 -20.93 4.00
CA VAL A 376 10.11 -20.24 4.32
C VAL A 376 8.93 -21.18 4.04
N THR A 377 7.98 -21.27 4.97
CA THR A 377 6.82 -22.15 4.87
C THR A 377 5.84 -21.71 3.78
N GLY A 378 5.70 -20.41 3.61
CA GLY A 378 4.91 -19.83 2.52
C GLY A 378 5.02 -18.31 2.52
N ILE A 379 4.59 -17.71 1.42
CA ILE A 379 4.45 -16.27 1.28
C ILE A 379 3.00 -15.86 1.56
N ILE A 380 2.82 -14.75 2.26
CA ILE A 380 1.53 -14.10 2.45
C ILE A 380 1.63 -12.73 1.79
N ARG A 381 0.70 -12.45 0.88
CA ARG A 381 0.70 -11.25 0.06
C ARG A 381 -0.68 -10.62 -0.07
N SER A 382 -0.78 -9.42 -0.62
CA SER A 382 -2.03 -8.67 -0.72
C SER A 382 -2.32 -8.17 -2.15
N HIS A 383 -2.43 -6.87 -2.42
CA HIS A 383 -2.37 -6.21 -3.75
C HIS A 383 -3.45 -6.56 -4.79
N GLU A 384 -4.11 -7.71 -4.64
CA GLU A 384 -5.14 -8.24 -5.53
C GLU A 384 -6.42 -8.46 -4.76
N VAL A 385 -7.50 -7.84 -5.25
CA VAL A 385 -8.85 -8.11 -4.76
C VAL A 385 -9.17 -9.59 -4.97
N ARG A 386 -9.61 -10.27 -3.90
CA ARG A 386 -10.15 -11.63 -3.95
C ARG A 386 -11.60 -11.60 -3.52
N GLN A 387 -12.47 -12.33 -4.22
CA GLN A 387 -13.91 -12.28 -4.00
C GLN A 387 -14.29 -12.59 -2.54
N ASP A 388 -13.60 -13.54 -1.94
CA ASP A 388 -13.79 -13.99 -0.56
C ASP A 388 -12.83 -13.33 0.44
N GLY A 389 -12.09 -12.30 0.01
CA GLY A 389 -11.09 -11.60 0.80
C GLY A 389 -9.75 -12.31 0.90
N TYR A 390 -9.64 -13.58 0.49
CA TYR A 390 -8.36 -14.29 0.40
C TYR A 390 -8.37 -15.37 -0.69
N ALA A 391 -7.18 -15.83 -1.08
CA ALA A 391 -6.97 -16.99 -1.95
C ALA A 391 -5.71 -17.74 -1.52
N VAL A 392 -5.77 -19.07 -1.51
CA VAL A 392 -4.60 -19.94 -1.26
C VAL A 392 -4.21 -20.57 -2.59
N GLU A 393 -3.01 -20.24 -3.05
CA GLU A 393 -2.48 -20.51 -4.39
C GLU A 393 -1.15 -21.28 -4.27
N HIS A 394 -0.63 -21.75 -5.41
CA HIS A 394 0.69 -22.40 -5.51
C HIS A 394 0.90 -23.53 -4.50
N ASP A 395 -0.02 -24.49 -4.46
CA ASP A 395 0.01 -25.65 -3.55
C ASP A 395 0.11 -25.27 -2.06
N GLY A 396 -0.48 -24.13 -1.68
CA GLY A 396 -0.49 -23.62 -0.31
C GLY A 396 0.72 -22.77 0.07
N LEU A 397 1.65 -22.54 -0.86
CA LEU A 397 2.86 -21.75 -0.61
C LEU A 397 2.67 -20.25 -0.87
N CYS A 398 1.60 -19.84 -1.55
CA CYS A 398 1.28 -18.43 -1.78
C CYS A 398 -0.14 -18.14 -1.31
N THR A 399 -0.30 -17.22 -0.36
CA THR A 399 -1.62 -16.79 0.10
C THR A 399 -1.81 -15.32 -0.21
N THR A 400 -2.88 -14.97 -0.92
CA THR A 400 -3.33 -13.60 -1.11
C THR A 400 -4.37 -13.24 -0.06
N VAL A 401 -4.24 -12.13 0.67
CA VAL A 401 -5.21 -11.59 1.63
C VAL A 401 -5.53 -10.13 1.32
N PHE A 402 -6.80 -9.76 1.37
CA PHE A 402 -7.29 -8.44 0.99
C PHE A 402 -8.36 -7.99 1.99
N SER A 403 -8.18 -6.81 2.59
CA SER A 403 -8.97 -6.37 3.76
C SER A 403 -9.89 -5.18 3.49
N ALA A 404 -10.10 -4.81 2.22
CA ALA A 404 -11.07 -3.80 1.81
C ALA A 404 -12.34 -4.49 1.24
N PRO A 405 -13.36 -4.79 2.07
CA PRO A 405 -14.61 -5.36 1.60
C PRO A 405 -15.36 -4.37 0.70
N ASN A 406 -16.15 -4.88 -0.25
CA ASN A 406 -16.85 -4.10 -1.27
C ASN A 406 -15.97 -2.99 -1.87
N TYR A 407 -14.76 -3.36 -2.28
CA TYR A 407 -13.72 -2.42 -2.69
C TYR A 407 -14.25 -1.36 -3.67
N VAL A 408 -13.93 -0.10 -3.38
CA VAL A 408 -14.38 1.10 -4.12
C VAL A 408 -15.89 1.18 -4.35
N ASP A 409 -16.67 0.68 -3.39
CA ASP A 409 -18.14 0.63 -3.36
C ASP A 409 -18.79 -0.13 -4.52
N GLN A 410 -18.02 -0.95 -5.24
CA GLN A 410 -18.46 -1.56 -6.50
C GLN A 410 -18.08 -3.03 -6.66
N ALA A 411 -16.99 -3.48 -6.03
CA ALA A 411 -16.47 -4.82 -6.29
C ALA A 411 -17.33 -5.93 -5.67
N GLY A 412 -18.06 -5.67 -4.58
CA GLY A 412 -18.90 -6.67 -3.91
C GLY A 412 -18.12 -7.85 -3.31
N ASN A 413 -16.80 -7.74 -3.17
CA ASN A 413 -15.96 -8.74 -2.49
C ASN A 413 -16.12 -8.66 -0.97
N ARG A 414 -15.75 -9.73 -0.27
CA ARG A 414 -15.53 -9.73 1.17
C ARG A 414 -14.12 -9.25 1.48
N GLY A 415 -13.90 -8.81 2.72
CA GLY A 415 -12.57 -8.60 3.28
C GLY A 415 -12.15 -9.83 4.09
N ALA A 416 -10.85 -10.05 4.26
CA ALA A 416 -10.34 -11.06 5.17
C ALA A 416 -9.06 -10.60 5.88
N PHE A 417 -8.70 -11.30 6.96
CA PHE A 417 -7.40 -11.25 7.62
C PHE A 417 -6.97 -12.66 8.05
N ILE A 418 -5.67 -12.85 8.32
CA ILE A 418 -5.09 -14.14 8.69
C ILE A 418 -4.49 -14.05 10.09
N ARG A 419 -5.00 -14.84 11.03
CA ARG A 419 -4.41 -15.00 12.36
C ARG A 419 -3.37 -16.11 12.35
N ILE A 420 -2.15 -15.81 12.80
CA ILE A 420 -1.05 -16.75 12.94
C ILE A 420 -0.72 -16.92 14.44
N ASP A 421 -0.62 -18.16 14.91
CA ASP A 421 -0.21 -18.48 16.29
C ASP A 421 1.29 -18.82 16.42
N SER A 422 1.75 -19.04 17.65
CA SER A 422 3.14 -19.38 17.97
C SER A 422 3.63 -20.71 17.40
N ALA A 423 2.75 -21.57 16.88
CA ALA A 423 3.09 -22.80 16.17
C ALA A 423 3.02 -22.64 14.64
N GLY A 424 2.72 -21.43 14.16
CA GLY A 424 2.55 -21.12 12.74
C GLY A 424 1.23 -21.63 12.17
N THR A 425 0.21 -21.90 12.99
CA THR A 425 -1.13 -22.24 12.51
C THR A 425 -1.80 -20.99 11.97
N GLN A 426 -2.39 -21.07 10.77
CA GLN A 426 -3.14 -19.98 10.15
C GLN A 426 -4.65 -20.18 10.30
N VAL A 427 -5.36 -19.11 10.67
CA VAL A 427 -6.84 -19.06 10.68
C VAL A 427 -7.31 -17.85 9.89
N TYR A 428 -8.16 -18.10 8.89
CA TYR A 428 -8.70 -17.07 8.01
C TYR A 428 -10.04 -16.59 8.55
N THR A 429 -10.21 -15.28 8.67
CA THR A 429 -11.49 -14.67 9.07
C THR A 429 -11.95 -13.73 7.97
N GLN A 430 -13.18 -13.93 7.49
CA GLN A 430 -13.81 -13.10 6.46
C GLN A 430 -14.82 -12.15 7.11
N PHE A 431 -14.99 -10.96 6.54
CA PHE A 431 -15.94 -9.96 7.00
C PHE A 431 -16.50 -9.13 5.83
N ASP A 432 -17.68 -8.56 6.05
CA ASP A 432 -18.41 -7.79 5.04
C ASP A 432 -18.28 -6.28 5.31
N ALA A 433 -18.53 -5.49 4.27
CA ALA A 433 -18.42 -4.03 4.33
C ALA A 433 -19.41 -3.41 5.32
N LYS A 434 -19.02 -2.27 5.90
CA LYS A 434 -19.86 -1.46 6.78
C LYS A 434 -20.31 -0.16 6.10
N PRO A 435 -21.47 0.36 6.50
CA PRO A 435 -21.90 1.68 6.06
C PRO A 435 -20.89 2.76 6.45
N HIS A 436 -20.70 3.73 5.56
CA HIS A 436 -19.88 4.92 5.77
C HIS A 436 -20.64 6.18 5.31
N PRO A 437 -20.21 7.39 5.71
CA PRO A 437 -20.80 8.64 5.22
C PRO A 437 -20.78 8.72 3.68
N PRO A 438 -21.74 9.46 3.07
CA PRO A 438 -21.93 9.49 1.63
C PRO A 438 -20.85 10.34 0.93
N MET A 439 -19.65 9.78 0.81
CA MET A 439 -18.54 10.33 0.03
C MET A 439 -18.10 9.27 -0.97
N LYS A 440 -18.06 9.64 -2.26
CA LYS A 440 -17.66 8.71 -3.31
C LYS A 440 -16.17 8.36 -3.18
N PRO A 441 -15.76 7.13 -3.51
CA PRO A 441 -14.35 6.80 -3.72
C PRO A 441 -13.71 7.79 -4.69
N MET A 442 -12.41 8.03 -4.52
CA MET A 442 -11.61 8.90 -5.38
C MET A 442 -12.07 10.37 -5.37
N ALA A 443 -12.76 10.84 -4.32
CA ALA A 443 -13.26 12.21 -4.21
C ALA A 443 -12.15 13.28 -4.31
N TYR A 444 -10.94 12.94 -3.86
CA TYR A 444 -9.77 13.83 -3.85
C TYR A 444 -8.79 13.60 -5.01
N SER A 445 -9.09 12.68 -5.93
CA SER A 445 -8.25 12.45 -7.11
C SER A 445 -8.38 13.60 -8.12
N ASN A 446 -7.31 13.86 -8.88
CA ASN A 446 -7.34 14.92 -9.90
C ASN A 446 -8.41 14.61 -10.97
N ASN A 447 -9.25 15.61 -11.30
CA ASN A 447 -10.37 15.53 -12.27
C ASN A 447 -10.03 14.89 -13.63
N GLY A 448 -8.76 14.87 -14.03
CA GLY A 448 -8.30 14.22 -15.27
C GLY A 448 -8.38 12.69 -15.26
N MET A 449 -8.57 12.04 -14.11
CA MET A 449 -8.71 10.58 -13.99
C MET A 449 -10.13 10.12 -13.64
N GLN A 450 -10.94 10.95 -12.97
CA GLN A 450 -12.34 10.63 -12.66
C GLN A 450 -13.18 10.35 -13.92
N GLY A 451 -12.91 11.04 -15.03
CA GLY A 451 -13.60 10.82 -16.30
C GLY A 451 -13.21 9.56 -17.07
N LEU A 452 -12.22 8.78 -16.59
CA LEU A 452 -11.74 7.56 -17.24
C LEU A 452 -12.36 6.27 -16.66
N LEU A 453 -13.00 6.37 -15.49
CA LEU A 453 -13.65 5.26 -14.79
C LEU A 453 -15.18 5.24 -14.99
N SER A 454 -15.78 6.32 -15.50
CA SER A 454 -17.20 6.42 -15.85
C SER A 454 -17.51 5.78 -17.20
#